data_AF-A0A924K667-F1
#
_entry.id   AF-A0A924K667-F1
#
_cell.length_a   1.000
_cell.length_b   1.000
_cell.length_c   1.000
_cell.angle_alpha   90.00
_cell.angle_beta   90.00
_cell.angle_gamma   90.00
#
_symmetry.space_group_name_H-M   'P 1'
#
loop_
_entity.id
_entity.type
_entity.pdbx_description
1 polymer ?
#
loop_
_entity_poly.entity_id
_entity_poly.type
_entity_poly.pdbx_seq_one_letter_code
_entity_poly.pdbx_strand_id
1 'polypeptide(L)'
;MESHMMEWLNIVVRLMHITFGIAWIGASFYFVFLENALNRTENVRDELAGNLWAVHGGGFYYVEKYKVAPENIPKHLHWFKYEAYFTWLSGFCLLFVVYYFNASALLI
;
A
#
# COMPACT_ATOMS: atom_id res chain seq x y z
N MET A 1 -30.77 18.55 6.52
CA MET A 1 -30.37 17.17 6.85
C MET A 1 -29.51 16.56 5.75
N GLU A 2 -29.91 16.68 4.47
CA GLU A 2 -29.09 16.23 3.32
C GLU A 2 -27.72 16.93 3.20
N SER A 3 -27.65 18.26 3.44
CA SER A 3 -26.37 19.00 3.44
C SER A 3 -25.35 18.46 4.44
N HIS A 4 -25.77 18.20 5.68
CA HIS A 4 -24.87 17.67 6.72
C HIS A 4 -24.36 16.26 6.39
N MET A 5 -25.23 15.40 5.83
CA MET A 5 -24.81 14.07 5.39
C MET A 5 -23.72 14.16 4.30
N MET A 6 -23.84 15.13 3.39
CA MET A 6 -22.88 15.32 2.30
C MET A 6 -21.53 15.88 2.78
N GLU A 7 -21.54 16.78 3.76
CA GLU A 7 -20.33 17.29 4.42
C GLU A 7 -19.57 16.16 5.10
N TRP A 8 -20.27 15.33 5.88
CA TRP A 8 -19.66 14.15 6.53
C TRP A 8 -19.13 13.14 5.52
N LEU A 9 -19.89 12.85 4.45
CA LEU A 9 -19.43 11.94 3.39
C LEU A 9 -18.15 12.46 2.73
N ASN A 10 -18.06 13.76 2.44
CA ASN A 10 -16.85 14.37 1.90
C ASN A 10 -15.65 14.17 2.81
N ILE A 11 -15.80 14.44 4.11
CA ILE A 11 -14.71 14.32 5.08
C ILE A 11 -14.26 12.86 5.21
N VAL A 12 -15.21 11.93 5.35
CA VAL A 12 -14.93 10.50 5.54
C VAL A 12 -14.21 9.93 4.31
N VAL A 13 -14.72 10.17 3.11
CA VAL A 13 -14.11 9.63 1.87
C VAL A 13 -12.74 10.24 1.61
N ARG A 14 -12.54 11.54 1.88
CA ARG A 14 -11.23 12.19 1.76
C ARG A 14 -10.23 11.63 2.75
N LEU A 15 -10.63 11.48 4.01
CA LEU A 15 -9.75 10.94 5.04
C LEU A 15 -9.36 9.50 4.72
N MET A 16 -10.32 8.65 4.34
CA MET A 16 -10.02 7.30 3.87
C MET A 16 -9.03 7.31 2.72
N HIS A 17 -9.25 8.14 1.70
CA HIS A 17 -8.36 8.21 0.54
C HIS A 17 -6.94 8.62 0.90
N ILE A 18 -6.78 9.64 1.75
CA ILE A 18 -5.48 10.08 2.22
C ILE A 18 -4.79 8.98 3.02
N THR A 19 -5.51 8.31 3.94
CA THR A 19 -4.96 7.22 4.74
C THR A 19 -4.49 6.05 3.88
N PHE A 20 -5.30 5.57 2.94
CA PHE A 20 -4.90 4.49 2.03
C PHE A 20 -3.77 4.92 1.09
N GLY A 21 -3.80 6.16 0.61
CA GLY A 21 -2.73 6.73 -0.21
C GLY A 21 -1.39 6.75 0.52
N ILE A 22 -1.36 7.20 1.79
CA ILE A 22 -0.16 7.17 2.63
C ILE A 22 0.31 5.72 2.83
N ALA A 23 -0.60 4.78 3.12
CA ALA A 23 -0.24 3.37 3.30
C ALA A 23 0.36 2.77 2.02
N TRP A 24 -0.24 3.02 0.86
CA TRP A 24 0.21 2.48 -0.43
C TRP A 24 1.57 3.05 -0.85
N ILE A 25 1.75 4.37 -0.75
CA ILE A 25 3.01 5.04 -1.06
C ILE A 25 4.09 4.62 -0.05
N GLY A 26 3.75 4.55 1.24
CA GLY A 26 4.66 4.09 2.29
C GLY A 26 5.16 2.66 2.07
N ALA A 27 4.25 1.73 1.74
CA ALA A 27 4.61 0.38 1.37
C ALA A 27 5.55 0.35 0.14
N SER A 28 5.29 1.20 -0.86
CA SER A 28 6.14 1.30 -2.05
C SER A 28 7.56 1.75 -1.71
N PHE A 29 7.72 2.80 -0.89
CA PHE A 29 9.04 3.24 -0.43
C PHE A 29 9.74 2.17 0.41
N TYR A 30 9.01 1.47 1.27
CA TYR A 30 9.55 0.37 2.06
C TYR A 30 10.10 -0.75 1.16
N PHE A 31 9.36 -1.15 0.12
CA PHE A 31 9.85 -2.17 -0.83
C PHE A 31 11.03 -1.67 -1.68
N VAL A 32 11.05 -0.39 -2.10
CA VAL A 32 12.21 0.19 -2.79
C VAL A 32 13.45 0.15 -1.90
N PHE A 33 13.31 0.51 -0.62
CA PHE A 33 14.39 0.38 0.36
C PHE A 33 14.84 -1.08 0.49
N LEU A 34 13.92 -2.02 0.70
CA LEU A 34 14.24 -3.44 0.83
C LEU A 34 15.04 -3.94 -0.38
N GLU A 35 14.57 -3.68 -1.59
CA GLU A 35 15.25 -4.08 -2.83
C GLU A 35 16.68 -3.54 -2.90
N ASN A 36 16.88 -2.26 -2.56
CA ASN A 36 18.20 -1.64 -2.64
C ASN A 36 19.14 -2.14 -1.54
N ALA A 37 18.60 -2.58 -0.40
CA ALA A 37 19.38 -3.02 0.75
C ALA A 37 19.72 -4.52 0.75
N LEU A 38 19.16 -5.33 -0.15
CA LEU A 38 19.44 -6.77 -0.20
C LEU A 38 20.94 -7.04 -0.40
N ASN A 39 21.49 -7.89 0.46
CA ASN A 39 22.75 -8.59 0.21
C ASN A 39 22.51 -9.63 -0.90
N ARG A 40 23.33 -9.54 -1.95
CA ARG A 40 23.26 -10.39 -3.15
C ARG A 40 24.57 -11.14 -3.42
N THR A 41 25.54 -11.04 -2.52
CA THR A 41 26.92 -11.50 -2.78
C THR A 41 27.38 -12.56 -1.79
N GLU A 42 27.10 -12.38 -0.50
CA GLU A 42 27.65 -13.24 0.54
C GLU A 42 26.60 -14.20 1.10
N ASN A 43 26.91 -15.50 1.13
CA ASN A 43 26.07 -16.54 1.77
C ASN A 43 24.59 -16.50 1.34
N VAL A 44 24.33 -16.18 0.07
CA VAL A 44 22.97 -16.18 -0.51
C VAL A 44 22.71 -17.54 -1.15
N ARG A 45 21.61 -18.20 -0.77
CA ARG A 45 21.21 -19.48 -1.38
C ARG A 45 20.79 -19.28 -2.84
N ASP A 46 20.98 -20.28 -3.68
CA ASP A 46 20.76 -20.19 -5.13
C ASP A 46 19.32 -19.81 -5.51
N GLU A 47 18.33 -20.21 -4.72
CA GLU A 47 16.92 -19.87 -4.92
C GLU A 47 16.56 -18.43 -4.54
N LEU A 48 17.42 -17.75 -3.78
CA LEU A 48 17.20 -16.40 -3.28
C LEU A 48 17.77 -15.35 -4.23
N ALA A 49 17.00 -14.29 -4.45
CA ALA A 49 17.46 -13.08 -5.12
C ALA A 49 18.31 -12.20 -4.17
N GLY A 50 18.18 -12.40 -2.86
CA GLY A 50 18.97 -11.74 -1.83
C GLY A 50 18.35 -11.91 -0.44
N ASN A 51 19.09 -11.46 0.57
CA ASN A 51 18.63 -11.45 1.96
C ASN A 51 18.96 -10.12 2.65
N LEU A 52 18.30 -9.83 3.77
CA LEU A 52 18.51 -8.61 4.56
C LEU A 52 18.28 -8.87 6.04
N TRP A 53 19.20 -8.37 6.86
CA TRP A 53 18.98 -8.18 8.29
C TRP A 53 18.45 -6.77 8.55
N ALA A 54 17.37 -6.65 9.32
CA ALA A 54 16.79 -5.39 9.72
C ALA A 54 16.46 -5.37 11.22
N VAL A 55 16.47 -4.19 11.84
CA VAL A 55 16.08 -4.00 13.25
C VAL A 55 14.97 -2.96 13.34
N HIS A 56 13.93 -3.26 14.11
CA HIS A 56 12.84 -2.31 14.38
C HIS A 56 12.16 -2.65 15.72
N GLY A 57 11.85 -1.61 16.52
CA GLY A 57 11.18 -1.79 17.81
C GLY A 57 11.93 -2.67 18.81
N GLY A 58 13.26 -2.76 18.69
CA GLY A 58 14.10 -3.64 19.52
C GLY A 58 14.15 -5.11 19.06
N GLY A 59 13.41 -5.49 18.01
CA GLY A 59 13.44 -6.81 17.40
C GLY A 59 14.32 -6.86 16.15
N PHE A 60 14.87 -8.04 15.86
CA PHE A 60 15.65 -8.31 14.64
C PHE A 60 14.84 -9.17 13.67
N TYR A 61 14.87 -8.78 12.41
CA TYR A 61 14.20 -9.44 11.31
C TYR A 61 15.24 -9.93 10.31
N TYR A 62 15.05 -11.14 9.82
CA TYR A 62 15.80 -11.67 8.69
C TYR A 62 14.83 -11.93 7.54
N VAL A 63 15.05 -11.23 6.42
CA VAL A 63 14.16 -11.23 5.26
C VAL A 63 14.87 -11.90 4.10
N GLU A 64 14.19 -12.85 3.47
CA GLU A 64 14.68 -13.55 2.28
C GLU A 64 13.77 -13.24 1.11
N LYS A 65 14.36 -12.73 0.02
CA LYS A 65 13.63 -12.53 -1.24
C LYS A 65 13.92 -13.71 -2.16
N TYR A 66 12.88 -14.44 -2.54
CA TYR A 66 12.98 -15.51 -3.54
C TYR A 66 13.00 -14.94 -4.95
N LYS A 67 13.74 -15.58 -5.87
CA LYS A 67 13.76 -15.21 -7.31
C LYS A 67 12.39 -15.42 -7.97
N VAL A 68 11.72 -16.51 -7.58
CA VAL A 68 10.40 -16.94 -8.06
C VAL A 68 9.59 -17.48 -6.88
N ALA A 69 8.37 -17.95 -7.12
CA ALA A 69 7.59 -18.61 -6.07
C ALA A 69 8.37 -19.81 -5.48
N PRO A 70 8.43 -19.95 -4.15
CA PRO A 70 9.06 -21.10 -3.52
C PRO A 70 8.27 -22.38 -3.79
N GLU A 71 8.92 -23.55 -3.70
CA GLU A 71 8.27 -24.86 -3.89
C GLU A 71 7.07 -25.05 -2.94
N ASN A 72 7.19 -24.58 -1.70
CA ASN A 72 6.14 -24.61 -0.71
C ASN A 72 5.74 -23.18 -0.31
N ILE A 73 4.61 -22.72 -0.83
CA ILE A 73 4.07 -21.39 -0.47
C ILE A 73 3.49 -21.45 0.95
N PRO A 74 3.89 -20.54 1.85
CA PRO A 74 3.33 -20.49 3.20
C PRO A 74 1.81 -20.28 3.18
N LYS A 75 1.09 -21.01 4.04
CA LYS A 75 -0.37 -20.85 4.20
C LYS A 75 -0.77 -19.45 4.67
N HIS A 76 0.08 -18.85 5.49
CA HIS A 76 -0.09 -17.50 6.00
C HIS A 76 0.92 -16.59 5.32
N LEU A 77 0.45 -15.84 4.34
CA LEU A 77 1.21 -14.80 3.68
C LEU A 77 0.41 -13.50 3.70
N HIS A 78 1.10 -12.39 3.91
CA HIS A 78 0.50 -11.07 3.76
C HIS A 78 0.76 -10.56 2.34
N TRP A 79 -0.29 -10.14 1.64
CA TRP A 79 -0.19 -9.55 0.32
C TRP A 79 -0.62 -8.09 0.38
N PHE A 80 0.36 -7.19 0.20
CA PHE A 80 0.21 -5.73 0.14
C PHE A 80 -0.52 -5.25 -1.13
N LYS A 81 -1.77 -5.70 -1.32
CA LYS A 81 -2.63 -5.30 -2.44
C LYS A 81 -3.75 -4.35 -2.02
N TYR A 82 -4.13 -4.40 -0.75
CA TYR A 82 -5.33 -3.72 -0.26
C TYR A 82 -5.12 -2.21 -0.19
N GLU A 83 -3.92 -1.76 0.14
CA GLU A 83 -3.55 -0.34 0.18
C GLU A 83 -3.78 0.31 -1.19
N ALA A 84 -3.31 -0.34 -2.26
CA ALA A 84 -3.52 0.11 -3.63
C ALA A 84 -5.00 0.06 -4.02
N TYR A 85 -5.69 -1.05 -3.76
CA TYR A 85 -7.10 -1.22 -4.12
C TYR A 85 -8.01 -0.24 -3.41
N PHE A 86 -7.81 0.01 -2.12
CA PHE A 86 -8.60 0.97 -1.38
C PHE A 86 -8.24 2.42 -1.69
N THR A 87 -6.99 2.71 -2.05
CA THR A 87 -6.63 4.04 -2.61
C THR A 87 -7.39 4.28 -3.90
N TRP A 88 -7.37 3.32 -4.83
CA TRP A 88 -8.10 3.43 -6.09
C TRP A 88 -9.61 3.58 -5.87
N LEU A 89 -10.21 2.73 -5.03
CA LEU A 89 -11.65 2.75 -4.77
C LEU A 89 -12.08 4.08 -4.13
N SER A 90 -11.39 4.52 -3.08
CA SER A 90 -11.69 5.79 -2.42
C SER A 90 -11.45 6.99 -3.34
N GLY A 91 -10.45 6.94 -4.23
CA GLY A 91 -10.19 7.96 -5.24
C GLY A 91 -11.30 8.02 -6.29
N PHE A 92 -11.79 6.87 -6.73
CA PHE A 92 -12.95 6.78 -7.62
C PHE A 92 -14.22 7.35 -6.95
N CYS A 93 -14.45 7.03 -5.68
CA CYS A 93 -15.55 7.62 -4.91
C CYS A 93 -15.40 9.15 -4.78
N LEU A 94 -14.18 9.66 -4.57
CA LEU A 94 -13.93 11.12 -4.56
C LEU A 94 -14.24 11.77 -5.90
N LEU A 95 -13.88 11.15 -7.02
CA LEU A 95 -14.24 11.64 -8.35
C LEU A 95 -15.77 11.80 -8.46
N PHE A 96 -16.53 10.81 -8.00
CA PHE A 96 -17.98 10.86 -8.02
C PHE A 96 -18.56 11.95 -7.11
N VAL A 97 -18.08 12.02 -5.86
CA VAL A 97 -18.53 13.00 -4.86
C VAL A 97 -18.21 14.44 -5.28
N VAL A 98 -17.01 14.68 -5.78
CA VAL A 98 -16.55 16.04 -6.12
C VAL A 98 -17.06 16.47 -7.48
N TYR A 99 -16.91 15.66 -8.52
CA TYR A 99 -17.19 16.10 -9.89
C TYR A 99 -18.62 15.78 -10.34
N TYR A 100 -19.13 14.59 -10.07
CA TYR A 100 -20.42 14.17 -10.64
C TYR A 100 -21.61 14.56 -9.76
N PHE A 101 -21.46 14.54 -8.43
CA PHE A 101 -22.52 14.93 -7.50
C PHE A 101 -22.58 16.44 -7.24
N ASN A 102 -21.48 17.17 -7.44
CA ASN A 102 -21.45 18.63 -7.38
C ASN A 102 -21.20 19.23 -8.79
N ALA A 103 -21.77 18.58 -9.82
CA ALA A 103 -21.56 18.95 -11.22
C ALA A 103 -21.94 20.40 -11.51
N SER A 104 -22.99 20.93 -10.89
CA SER A 104 -23.43 22.32 -11.08
C SER A 104 -22.42 23.38 -10.58
N ALA A 105 -21.43 23.02 -9.77
CA ALA A 105 -20.38 23.93 -9.30
C ALA A 105 -19.03 23.78 -10.04
N LEU A 106 -18.81 22.67 -10.76
CA LEU A 106 -17.50 22.28 -11.31
C LEU A 106 -17.50 21.88 -12.79
N LEU A 107 -18.65 21.49 -13.33
CA LEU A 107 -18.89 21.29 -14.76
C LEU A 107 -19.65 22.52 -15.27
N ILE A 108 -18.98 23.35 -16.07
CA ILE A 108 -19.55 24.51 -16.78
C ILE A 108 -20.54 24.03 -17.84
#